data_AF-A0A9W7DPB0-F1
#
_entry.id   AF-A0A9W7DPB0-F1
#
_cell.length_a   1.000
_cell.length_b   1.000
_cell.length_c   1.000
_cell.angle_alpha   90.00
_cell.angle_beta   90.00
_cell.angle_gamma   90.00
#
_symmetry.space_group_name_H-M   'P 1'
#
loop_
_entity.id
_entity.type
_entity.pdbx_description
1 polymer ?
#
loop_
_entity_poly.entity_id
_entity_poly.type
_entity_poly.pdbx_seq_one_letter_code
_entity_poly.pdbx_strand_id
1 'polypeptide(L)'
;MANFWHTIHKALGTELLFTTTNHPAADGQSERMMRVLNQLLRSYCEEYYNKWDTLLAVVEFAYNTTYQKSIDDIPFRVDYGLIPRFPQWDLQSYVFVSRKLFPSPEWIGRISS
;
A
#
# COMPACT_ATOMS: atom_id res chain seq x y z
N MET A 1 -0.55 27.01 0.92
CA MET A 1 -0.28 25.57 0.71
C MET A 1 -0.13 25.21 -0.78
N ALA A 2 -1.03 25.64 -1.68
CA ALA A 2 -0.95 25.28 -3.11
C ALA A 2 0.30 25.80 -3.86
N ASN A 3 0.79 27.01 -3.56
CA ASN A 3 1.95 27.61 -4.28
C ASN A 3 3.27 26.86 -4.05
N PHE A 4 3.47 26.27 -2.88
CA PHE A 4 4.67 25.49 -2.58
C PHE A 4 4.74 24.25 -3.49
N TRP A 5 3.66 23.48 -3.53
CA TRP A 5 3.55 22.29 -4.37
C TRP A 5 3.63 22.63 -5.85
N HIS A 6 2.95 23.69 -6.31
CA HIS A 6 3.08 24.16 -7.70
C HIS A 6 4.53 24.50 -8.08
N THR A 7 5.29 25.11 -7.17
CA THR A 7 6.70 25.46 -7.42
C THR A 7 7.57 24.21 -7.55
N ILE A 8 7.37 23.22 -6.68
CA ILE A 8 8.07 21.93 -6.74
C ILE A 8 7.76 21.19 -8.04
N HIS A 9 6.48 21.04 -8.37
CA HIS A 9 6.06 20.33 -9.59
C HIS A 9 6.61 21.00 -10.84
N LYS A 10 6.59 22.34 -10.90
CA LYS A 10 7.21 23.12 -11.97
C LYS A 10 8.73 22.90 -12.05
N ALA A 11 9.43 22.84 -10.91
CA ALA A 11 10.87 22.59 -10.88
C ALA A 11 11.23 21.16 -11.33
N LEU A 12 10.40 20.17 -11.00
CA LEU A 12 10.58 18.78 -11.39
C LEU A 12 10.06 18.47 -12.81
N GLY A 13 9.46 19.45 -13.50
CA GLY A 13 8.88 19.26 -14.83
C GLY A 13 7.67 18.32 -14.84
N THR A 14 6.99 18.16 -13.70
CA THR A 14 5.82 17.29 -13.55
C THR A 14 4.55 18.11 -13.46
N GLU A 15 3.45 17.60 -14.02
CA GLU A 15 2.15 18.23 -13.90
C GLU A 15 1.41 17.68 -12.67
N LEU A 16 0.93 18.59 -11.82
CA LEU A 16 0.11 18.22 -10.66
C LEU A 16 -1.34 18.02 -11.13
N LEU A 17 -1.72 16.77 -11.38
CA LEU A 17 -3.10 16.40 -11.68
C LEU A 17 -3.89 16.27 -10.38
N PHE A 18 -4.77 17.23 -10.11
CA PHE A 18 -5.73 17.11 -9.01
C PHE A 18 -6.84 16.16 -9.45
N THR A 19 -6.95 15.01 -8.79
CA THR A 19 -8.18 14.22 -8.87
C THR A 19 -9.27 15.01 -8.16
N THR A 20 -10.31 15.41 -8.90
CA THR A 20 -11.52 15.98 -8.30
C THR A 20 -12.17 14.92 -7.43
N THR A 21 -12.81 15.33 -6.33
CA THR A 21 -13.32 14.50 -5.24
C THR A 21 -14.43 13.49 -5.61
N ASN A 22 -14.59 13.08 -6.88
CA ASN A 22 -15.64 12.18 -7.37
C ASN A 22 -15.32 11.55 -8.74
N HIS A 23 -14.13 10.97 -8.96
CA HIS A 23 -13.86 10.13 -10.15
C HIS A 23 -13.57 8.65 -9.78
N PRO A 24 -14.61 7.81 -9.62
CA PRO A 24 -14.50 6.43 -9.15
C PRO A 24 -13.88 5.43 -10.14
N ALA A 25 -13.66 5.84 -11.39
CA ALA A 25 -13.35 4.92 -12.49
C ALA A 25 -11.91 4.40 -12.48
N ALA A 26 -10.97 5.16 -11.89
CA ALA A 26 -9.57 4.76 -11.73
C ALA A 26 -9.16 4.63 -10.24
N ASP A 27 -9.80 5.39 -9.35
CA ASP A 27 -9.38 5.52 -7.95
C ASP A 27 -10.08 4.54 -7.00
N GLY A 28 -11.20 3.91 -7.39
CA GLY A 28 -12.04 3.18 -6.44
C GLY A 28 -11.41 1.92 -5.81
N GLN A 29 -10.37 1.33 -6.40
CA GLN A 29 -9.61 0.22 -5.77
C GLN A 29 -8.52 0.76 -4.86
N SER A 30 -7.75 1.73 -5.33
CA SER A 30 -6.72 2.43 -4.55
C SER A 30 -7.30 3.15 -3.35
N GLU A 31 -8.43 3.86 -3.49
CA GLU A 31 -9.18 4.51 -2.40
C GLU A 31 -9.70 3.50 -1.38
N ARG A 32 -10.27 2.37 -1.83
CA ARG A 32 -10.73 1.32 -0.92
C ARG A 32 -9.58 0.76 -0.11
N MET A 33 -8.46 0.48 -0.78
CA MET A 33 -7.26 -0.02 -0.12
C MET A 33 -6.71 1.03 0.85
N MET A 34 -6.48 2.26 0.38
CA MET A 34 -5.99 3.38 1.18
C MET A 34 -6.85 3.65 2.41
N ARG A 35 -8.18 3.51 2.31
CA ARG A 35 -9.09 3.62 3.45
C ARG A 35 -8.87 2.51 4.48
N VAL A 36 -8.72 1.26 4.04
CA VAL A 36 -8.44 0.13 4.95
C VAL A 36 -7.05 0.29 5.58
N LEU A 37 -6.03 0.71 4.80
CA LEU A 37 -4.69 0.99 5.32
C LEU A 37 -4.73 2.08 6.40
N ASN A 38 -5.42 3.19 6.15
CA ASN A 38 -5.60 4.27 7.12
C ASN A 38 -6.28 3.78 8.40
N GLN A 39 -7.29 2.92 8.29
CA GLN A 39 -8.00 2.38 9.45
C GLN A 39 -7.11 1.43 10.28
N LEU A 40 -6.27 0.63 9.61
CA LEU A 40 -5.27 -0.21 10.28
C LEU A 40 -4.20 0.61 10.98
N LEU A 41 -3.60 1.58 10.28
CA LEU A 41 -2.62 2.49 10.84
C LEU A 41 -3.18 3.20 12.08
N ARG A 42 -4.43 3.69 12.03
CA ARG A 42 -5.11 4.28 13.20
C ARG A 42 -5.22 3.29 14.35
N SER A 43 -5.76 2.08 14.12
CA SER A 43 -5.93 1.08 15.18
C SER A 43 -4.61 0.65 15.82
N TYR A 44 -3.54 0.56 15.03
CA TYR A 44 -2.23 0.16 15.54
C TYR A 44 -1.48 1.31 16.20
N CYS A 45 -1.63 2.55 15.72
CA CYS A 45 -1.08 3.73 16.42
C CYS A 45 -1.78 3.95 17.77
N GLU A 46 -3.07 3.63 17.87
CA GLU A 46 -3.81 3.63 19.15
C GLU A 46 -3.25 2.57 20.12
N GLU A 47 -2.89 1.38 19.63
CA GLU A 47 -2.38 0.27 20.45
C GLU A 47 -0.86 0.38 20.74
N TYR A 48 -0.08 0.91 19.79
CA TYR A 48 1.39 0.97 19.79
C TYR A 48 1.90 2.32 19.26
N TYR A 49 1.63 3.39 20.00
CA TYR A 49 1.93 4.78 19.63
C TYR A 49 3.39 5.06 19.17
N ASN A 50 4.36 4.23 19.56
CA ASN A 50 5.78 4.41 19.27
C ASN A 50 6.33 3.52 18.14
N LYS A 51 5.50 2.74 17.45
CA LYS A 51 5.93 1.78 16.41
C LYS A 51 5.25 1.98 15.05
N TRP A 52 4.67 3.16 14.83
CA TRP A 52 3.93 3.47 13.61
C TRP A 52 4.81 3.38 12.34
N ASP A 53 6.09 3.68 12.46
CA ASP A 53 7.11 3.62 11.40
C ASP A 53 7.40 2.18 10.97
N THR A 54 7.51 1.27 11.95
CA THR A 54 7.68 -0.16 11.69
C THR A 54 6.42 -0.74 11.04
N LEU A 55 5.23 -0.35 11.52
CA LEU A 55 3.98 -0.79 10.92
C LEU A 55 3.82 -0.29 9.49
N LEU A 56 4.20 0.97 9.22
CA LEU A 56 4.08 1.54 7.88
C LEU A 56 4.84 0.69 6.85
N ALA A 57 6.06 0.28 7.18
CA ALA A 57 6.86 -0.60 6.33
C ALA A 57 6.20 -1.98 6.14
N VAL A 58 5.59 -2.55 7.18
CA VAL A 58 4.85 -3.82 7.09
C VAL A 58 3.61 -3.71 6.20
N VAL A 59 2.86 -2.62 6.34
CA VAL A 59 1.65 -2.33 5.57
C VAL A 59 1.97 -2.10 4.10
N GLU A 60 2.99 -1.29 3.82
CA GLU A 60 3.49 -1.06 2.47
C GLU A 60 3.94 -2.36 1.81
N PHE A 61 4.71 -3.18 2.53
CA PHE A 61 5.16 -4.48 2.05
C PHE A 61 3.96 -5.39 1.75
N ALA A 62 2.98 -5.49 2.67
CA ALA A 62 1.76 -6.27 2.44
C ALA A 62 0.98 -5.78 1.21
N TYR A 63 0.84 -4.46 1.03
CA TYR A 63 0.21 -3.87 -0.16
C TYR A 63 0.93 -4.27 -1.44
N ASN A 64 2.26 -4.07 -1.47
CA ASN A 64 3.10 -4.29 -2.66
C ASN A 64 3.24 -5.77 -3.02
N THR A 65 3.05 -6.67 -2.05
CA THR A 65 3.14 -8.11 -2.26
C THR A 65 1.79 -8.76 -2.54
N THR A 66 0.66 -8.08 -2.33
CA THR A 66 -0.66 -8.67 -2.54
C THR A 66 -1.11 -8.56 -4.00
N TYR A 67 -1.71 -9.65 -4.50
CA TYR A 67 -2.25 -9.69 -5.86
C TYR A 67 -3.39 -8.69 -6.04
N GLN A 68 -3.31 -7.91 -7.10
CA GLN A 68 -4.29 -6.90 -7.47
C GLN A 68 -4.90 -7.24 -8.82
N LYS A 69 -6.21 -7.49 -8.83
CA LYS A 69 -6.96 -7.87 -10.03
C LYS A 69 -6.87 -6.84 -11.17
N SER A 70 -6.69 -5.56 -10.85
CA SER A 70 -6.57 -4.48 -11.85
C SER A 70 -5.30 -4.54 -12.68
N ILE A 71 -4.21 -5.06 -12.11
CA ILE A 71 -2.91 -5.23 -12.77
C ILE A 71 -2.61 -6.69 -13.10
N ASP A 72 -3.53 -7.60 -12.73
CA ASP A 72 -3.39 -9.06 -12.83
C ASP A 72 -2.06 -9.60 -12.22
N ASP A 73 -1.56 -8.90 -11.20
CA ASP A 73 -0.25 -9.13 -10.62
C ASP A 73 -0.11 -8.48 -9.22
N ILE A 74 1.02 -8.67 -8.56
CA ILE A 74 1.46 -7.93 -7.38
C ILE A 74 2.20 -6.65 -7.83
N PRO A 75 1.95 -5.49 -7.20
CA PRO A 75 2.63 -4.24 -7.58
C PRO A 75 4.16 -4.35 -7.57
N PHE A 76 4.74 -5.06 -6.61
CA PHE A 76 6.19 -5.23 -6.51
C PHE A 76 6.80 -5.91 -7.74
N ARG A 77 6.10 -6.90 -8.31
CA ARG A 77 6.58 -7.61 -9.51
C ARG A 77 6.43 -6.74 -10.75
N VAL A 78 5.37 -5.95 -10.83
CA VAL A 78 5.17 -5.01 -11.94
C VAL A 78 6.21 -3.89 -11.92
N ASP A 79 6.53 -3.36 -10.74
CA ASP A 79 7.45 -2.23 -10.58
C ASP A 79 8.93 -2.64 -10.67
N TYR A 80 9.30 -3.75 -10.03
CA TYR A 80 10.70 -4.19 -9.93
C TYR A 80 11.05 -5.42 -10.78
N GLY A 81 10.06 -6.14 -11.33
CA GLY A 81 10.29 -7.41 -12.03
C GLY A 81 10.73 -8.56 -11.11
N LEU A 82 10.66 -8.39 -9.79
CA LEU A 82 11.20 -9.32 -8.80
C LEU A 82 10.09 -9.88 -7.89
N ILE A 83 10.34 -11.04 -7.27
CA ILE A 83 9.51 -11.56 -6.19
C ILE A 83 10.17 -11.17 -4.86
N PRO A 84 9.48 -10.40 -4.00
CA PRO A 84 10.04 -9.92 -2.75
C PRO A 84 10.26 -11.07 -1.76
N ARG A 85 11.41 -11.08 -1.08
CA ARG A 85 11.66 -11.99 0.05
C ARG A 85 11.01 -11.42 1.32
N PHE A 86 10.28 -12.24 2.05
CA PHE A 86 9.65 -11.81 3.30
C PHE A 86 10.70 -11.31 4.31
N PRO A 87 10.53 -10.09 4.85
CA PRO A 87 11.43 -9.57 5.86
C PRO A 87 11.35 -10.41 7.13
N GLN A 88 12.52 -10.79 7.67
CA GLN A 88 12.63 -11.63 8.86
C GLN A 88 12.28 -10.88 10.15
N TRP A 89 12.19 -9.55 10.11
CA TRP A 89 12.24 -8.68 11.28
C TRP A 89 10.88 -8.37 11.94
N ASP A 90 9.73 -8.74 11.35
CA ASP A 90 8.44 -8.66 12.05
C ASP A 90 7.32 -9.52 11.42
N LEU A 91 7.49 -10.85 11.52
CA LEU A 91 6.47 -11.79 11.05
C LEU A 91 5.13 -11.65 11.79
N GLN A 92 5.13 -11.21 13.05
CA GLN A 92 3.92 -11.09 13.85
C GLN A 92 3.05 -9.92 13.37
N SER A 93 3.65 -8.74 13.17
CA SER A 93 2.93 -7.61 12.58
C SER A 93 2.52 -7.90 11.15
N TYR A 94 3.34 -8.61 10.36
CA TYR A 94 2.96 -9.03 9.01
C TYR A 94 1.74 -9.96 9.02
N VAL A 95 1.71 -11.00 9.86
CA VAL A 95 0.55 -11.90 10.00
C VAL A 95 -0.69 -11.16 10.50
N PHE A 96 -0.53 -10.24 11.45
CA PHE A 96 -1.62 -9.40 11.96
C PHE A 96 -2.23 -8.53 10.86
N VAL A 97 -1.39 -7.81 10.11
CA VAL A 97 -1.81 -6.90 9.03
C VAL A 97 -2.41 -7.69 7.87
N SER A 98 -1.75 -8.77 7.42
CA SER A 98 -2.24 -9.61 6.32
C SER A 98 -3.58 -10.27 6.62
N ARG A 99 -3.79 -10.82 7.83
CA ARG A 99 -5.09 -11.42 8.21
C ARG A 99 -6.23 -10.40 8.24
N LYS A 100 -5.96 -9.15 8.63
CA LYS A 100 -6.97 -8.10 8.67
C LYS A 100 -7.21 -7.46 7.30
N LEU A 101 -6.20 -7.37 6.45
CA LEU A 101 -6.34 -6.85 5.09
C LEU A 101 -7.01 -7.85 4.14
N PHE A 102 -6.70 -9.15 4.28
CA PHE A 102 -7.16 -10.19 3.36
C PHE A 102 -7.47 -11.50 4.12
N PRO A 103 -8.76 -11.88 4.28
CA PRO A 103 -9.11 -13.18 4.81
C PRO A 103 -8.83 -14.25 3.74
N SER A 104 -7.85 -15.13 4.01
CA SER A 104 -7.36 -16.26 3.20
C SER A 104 -6.19 -15.95 2.22
N PRO A 105 -5.03 -16.63 2.36
CA PRO A 105 -3.84 -16.45 1.53
C PRO A 105 -3.86 -17.33 0.27
N GLU A 106 -4.96 -17.35 -0.46
CA GLU A 106 -5.11 -18.16 -1.68
C GLU A 106 -4.20 -17.72 -2.84
N TRP A 107 -3.57 -16.55 -2.72
CA TRP A 107 -2.58 -16.02 -3.66
C TRP A 107 -1.13 -16.44 -3.37
N ILE A 108 -0.79 -16.92 -2.16
CA ILE A 108 0.57 -17.38 -1.83
C ILE A 108 1.00 -18.55 -2.75
N GLY A 109 0.05 -19.36 -3.19
CA GLY A 109 0.30 -20.43 -4.16
C GLY A 109 0.52 -19.97 -5.61
N ARG A 110 0.23 -18.70 -5.96
CA ARG A 110 0.31 -18.20 -7.35
C ARG A 110 1.59 -17.42 -7.66
N ILE A 111 2.33 -17.00 -6.65
CA ILE A 111 3.59 -16.25 -6.78
C ILE A 111 4.83 -17.15 -6.84
N SER A 112 4.66 -18.48 -6.75
CA SER A 112 5.74 -19.46 -6.68
C SER A 112 5.90 -20.33 -7.94
N SER A 113 5.22 -20.00 -9.04
CA SER A 113 5.32 -20.70 -10.34
C SER A 113 6.09 -19.90 -11.38
#